data_AF-A0A2R6HGT7-F1
#
_entry.id   AF-A0A2R6HGT7-F1
#
_cell.length_a   1.000
_cell.length_b   1.000
_cell.length_c   1.000
_cell.angle_alpha   90.00
_cell.angle_beta   90.00
_cell.angle_gamma   90.00
#
_symmetry.space_group_name_H-M   'P 1'
#
loop_
_entity.id
_entity.type
_entity.pdbx_description
1 polymer ?
#
loop_
_entity_poly.entity_id
_entity_poly.type
_entity_poly.pdbx_seq_one_letter_code
_entity_poly.pdbx_strand_id
1 'polypeptide(L)'
;MSGGDDAAEEPVGGPARLDRSDLAALFGRVRWRTAAGGASLVAAALLAVVALVAPQWLFEGETNAGLVPLFDGVVGVAIVLVGLSAVAGVGYGLWNGGPVLAYAMPTLPWLVGGTVAGQLALTVDAALALSGGAAAATAATYSVRRVTGRTTSVTEVGLALATGGTVVAAVTLWRVRAAAGGYASTGLRVAAALLALTMVALVLQVVFTLDDVGDQQS
;
A
#
# COMPACT_ATOMS: atom_id res chain seq x y z
N MET A 1 -60.69 19.58 11.37
CA MET A 1 -60.42 19.63 9.92
C MET A 1 -59.26 20.59 9.71
N SER A 2 -58.18 20.09 9.08
CA SER A 2 -57.12 20.81 8.34
C SER A 2 -56.30 21.85 9.11
N GLY A 3 -54.97 21.85 9.14
CA GLY A 3 -53.98 21.24 8.27
C GLY A 3 -52.81 22.22 8.20
N GLY A 4 -51.63 21.83 8.65
CA GLY A 4 -50.48 21.76 7.76
C GLY A 4 -49.21 21.90 8.57
N ASP A 5 -48.62 20.76 8.90
CA ASP A 5 -47.20 20.65 9.27
C ASP A 5 -46.39 21.03 8.03
N ASP A 6 -45.70 22.17 8.08
CA ASP A 6 -44.62 22.48 7.14
C ASP A 6 -43.43 21.59 7.50
N ALA A 7 -43.51 20.35 7.02
CA ALA A 7 -42.38 19.44 6.91
C ALA A 7 -41.33 20.13 6.03
N ALA A 8 -40.34 20.75 6.67
CA ALA A 8 -39.10 21.10 6.03
C ALA A 8 -38.49 19.80 5.49
N GLU A 9 -38.61 19.61 4.17
CA GLU A 9 -37.97 18.53 3.43
C GLU A 9 -36.47 18.51 3.79
N GLU A 10 -36.05 17.47 4.53
CA GLU A 10 -34.64 17.15 4.65
C GLU A 10 -34.10 16.90 3.23
N PRO A 11 -33.01 17.58 2.82
CA PRO A 11 -32.46 17.37 1.50
C PRO A 11 -31.90 15.94 1.42
N VAL A 12 -32.59 15.13 0.62
CA VAL A 12 -32.21 13.79 0.20
C VAL A 12 -30.77 13.81 -0.35
N GLY A 13 -29.88 13.08 0.33
CA GLY A 13 -28.71 12.44 -0.27
C GLY A 13 -27.74 13.34 -1.04
N GLY A 14 -27.09 14.29 -0.36
CA GLY A 14 -25.80 14.80 -0.85
C GLY A 14 -24.72 13.70 -0.71
N PRO A 15 -23.73 13.59 -1.61
CA PRO A 15 -22.64 12.63 -1.44
C PRO A 15 -22.01 12.89 -0.08
N ALA A 16 -21.94 11.87 0.78
CA ALA A 16 -21.37 11.94 2.12
C ALA A 16 -20.00 12.65 2.02
N ARG A 17 -19.96 13.94 2.39
CA ARG A 17 -18.71 14.69 2.37
C ARG A 17 -17.83 14.04 3.42
N LEU A 18 -16.77 13.36 2.98
CA LEU A 18 -15.69 12.95 3.85
C LEU A 18 -15.23 14.19 4.63
N ASP A 19 -15.43 14.17 5.94
CA ASP A 19 -15.00 15.28 6.79
C ASP A 19 -13.47 15.39 6.72
N ARG A 20 -12.93 16.59 6.93
CA ARG A 20 -11.48 16.83 6.92
C ARG A 20 -10.74 15.94 7.92
N SER A 21 -11.42 15.61 9.01
CA SER A 21 -10.97 14.68 10.05
C SER A 21 -10.81 13.26 9.52
N ASP A 22 -11.78 12.77 8.73
CA ASP A 22 -11.73 11.46 8.07
C ASP A 22 -10.61 11.39 7.03
N LEU A 23 -10.44 12.44 6.23
CA LEU A 23 -9.35 12.52 5.26
C LEU A 23 -7.97 12.44 5.92
N ALA A 24 -7.78 13.11 7.06
CA ALA A 24 -6.53 13.02 7.81
C ALA A 24 -6.31 11.61 8.39
N ALA A 25 -7.38 10.97 8.87
CA ALA A 25 -7.34 9.64 9.44
C ALA A 25 -6.95 8.56 8.40
N LEU A 26 -7.25 8.76 7.12
CA LEU A 26 -6.78 7.89 6.02
C LEU A 26 -5.24 7.80 5.94
N PHE A 27 -4.55 8.88 6.28
CA PHE A 27 -3.09 8.92 6.29
C PHE A 27 -2.52 8.52 7.63
N GLY A 28 -3.24 8.74 8.73
CA GLY A 28 -2.90 8.21 10.05
C GLY A 28 -3.46 9.07 11.18
N ARG A 29 -3.68 8.45 12.34
CA ARG A 29 -4.39 9.08 13.47
C ARG A 29 -3.55 10.13 14.21
N VAL A 30 -2.23 9.93 14.30
CA VAL A 30 -1.31 10.81 15.05
C VAL A 30 -0.42 11.60 14.08
N ARG A 31 -0.54 12.93 14.11
CA ARG A 31 0.10 13.84 13.15
C ARG A 31 1.63 13.67 13.03
N TRP A 32 2.34 13.54 14.16
CA TRP A 32 3.80 13.38 14.12
C TRP A 32 4.23 12.03 13.53
N ARG A 33 3.46 10.96 13.80
CA ARG A 33 3.70 9.63 13.21
C ARG A 33 3.43 9.65 11.71
N THR A 34 2.38 10.36 11.28
CA THR A 34 2.08 10.59 9.87
C THR A 34 3.18 11.37 9.17
N ALA A 35 3.72 12.40 9.81
CA ALA A 35 4.86 13.15 9.27
C ALA A 35 6.11 12.27 9.14
N ALA A 36 6.43 11.45 10.15
CA ALA A 36 7.56 10.52 10.10
C ALA A 36 7.40 9.47 8.99
N GLY A 37 6.20 8.88 8.85
CA GLY A 37 5.89 7.94 7.79
C GLY A 37 5.89 8.57 6.40
N GLY A 38 5.44 9.83 6.29
CA GLY A 38 5.50 10.58 5.04
C GLY A 38 6.96 10.92 4.66
N ALA A 39 7.78 11.32 5.63
CA ALA A 39 9.19 11.61 5.40
C ALA A 39 9.96 10.35 4.97
N SER A 40 9.71 9.20 5.59
CA SER A 40 10.35 7.94 5.18
C SER A 40 9.91 7.50 3.77
N LEU A 41 8.63 7.70 3.42
CA LEU A 41 8.11 7.46 2.08
C LEU A 41 8.80 8.35 1.02
N VAL A 42 8.95 9.65 1.30
CA VAL A 42 9.64 10.58 0.42
C VAL A 42 11.10 10.20 0.26
N ALA A 43 11.79 9.86 1.35
CA ALA A 43 13.18 9.40 1.31
C ALA A 43 13.34 8.12 0.47
N ALA A 44 12.43 7.14 0.63
CA ALA A 44 12.45 5.91 -0.16
C ALA A 44 12.21 6.17 -1.65
N ALA A 45 11.26 7.04 -2.00
CA ALA A 45 11.01 7.44 -3.38
C ALA A 45 12.24 8.15 -3.99
N LEU A 46 12.86 9.08 -3.27
CA LEU A 46 14.09 9.76 -3.71
C LEU A 46 15.25 8.77 -3.90
N LEU A 47 15.42 7.82 -2.98
CA LEU A 47 16.44 6.78 -3.11
C LEU A 47 16.22 5.93 -4.37
N ALA A 48 14.97 5.58 -4.71
CA ALA A 48 14.65 4.87 -5.95
C ALA A 48 15.02 5.68 -7.20
N VAL A 49 14.74 6.99 -7.20
CA VAL A 49 15.16 7.89 -8.29
C VAL A 49 16.68 7.95 -8.41
N VAL A 50 17.38 8.17 -7.30
CA VAL A 50 18.85 8.26 -7.27
C VAL A 50 19.47 6.95 -7.76
N ALA A 51 18.96 5.79 -7.34
CA ALA A 51 19.47 4.49 -7.76
C ALA A 51 19.34 4.27 -9.29
N LEU A 52 18.35 4.88 -9.94
CA LEU A 52 18.13 4.76 -11.39
C LEU A 52 18.91 5.79 -12.21
N VAL A 53 19.00 7.03 -11.71
CA VAL A 53 19.62 8.14 -12.44
C VAL A 53 21.13 8.15 -12.26
N ALA A 54 21.63 7.92 -11.05
CA ALA A 54 23.05 8.05 -10.75
C ALA A 54 23.98 7.14 -11.59
N PRO A 55 23.60 5.89 -11.96
CA PRO A 55 24.39 5.07 -12.89
C PRO A 55 24.60 5.73 -14.26
N GLN A 56 23.58 6.42 -14.80
CA GLN A 56 23.66 7.01 -16.14
C GLN A 56 24.74 8.09 -16.22
N TRP A 57 24.88 8.89 -15.15
CA TRP A 57 25.91 9.93 -15.06
C TRP A 57 27.29 9.38 -14.70
N LEU A 58 27.35 8.31 -13.89
CA LEU A 58 28.63 7.73 -13.46
C LEU A 58 29.30 6.90 -14.56
N PHE A 59 28.55 6.27 -15.47
CA PHE A 59 29.11 5.39 -16.49
C PHE A 59 29.34 6.07 -17.85
N GLU A 60 29.20 7.40 -17.95
CA GLU A 60 29.51 8.18 -19.15
C GLU A 60 31.03 8.35 -19.44
N GLY A 61 31.90 7.58 -18.80
CA GLY A 61 33.33 7.54 -19.11
C GLY A 61 34.03 6.30 -18.55
N GLU A 62 35.05 5.81 -19.27
CA GLU A 62 35.85 4.60 -18.94
C GLU A 62 36.56 4.64 -17.57
N THR A 63 36.50 5.78 -16.85
CA THR A 63 37.28 6.04 -15.63
C THR A 63 36.68 5.50 -14.33
N ASN A 64 35.46 4.93 -14.33
CA ASN A 64 34.70 4.62 -13.10
C ASN A 64 34.54 3.14 -12.75
N ALA A 65 35.33 2.23 -13.34
CA ALA A 65 35.28 0.79 -13.06
C ALA A 65 35.47 0.42 -11.57
N GLY A 66 36.18 1.25 -10.79
CA GLY A 66 36.37 1.05 -9.36
C GLY A 66 35.15 1.35 -8.47
N LEU A 67 34.13 2.05 -8.99
CA LEU A 67 32.91 2.43 -8.26
C LEU A 67 31.77 1.41 -8.40
N VAL A 68 31.91 0.44 -9.33
CA VAL A 68 30.93 -0.62 -9.60
C VAL A 68 30.56 -1.45 -8.35
N PRO A 69 31.50 -1.92 -7.51
CA PRO A 69 31.15 -2.72 -6.33
C PRO A 69 30.36 -1.93 -5.26
N LEU A 70 30.65 -0.62 -5.16
CA LEU A 70 29.99 0.27 -4.22
C LEU A 70 28.55 0.56 -4.68
N PHE A 71 28.35 0.71 -6.01
CA PHE A 71 27.04 0.83 -6.62
C PHE A 71 26.21 -0.45 -6.55
N ASP A 72 26.80 -1.61 -6.82
CA ASP A 72 26.13 -2.90 -6.64
C ASP A 72 25.69 -3.11 -5.18
N GLY A 73 26.50 -2.65 -4.22
CA GLY A 73 26.14 -2.59 -2.81
C GLY A 73 24.93 -1.68 -2.55
N VAL A 74 24.91 -0.47 -3.12
CA VAL A 74 23.79 0.49 -2.98
C VAL A 74 22.50 -0.04 -3.62
N VAL A 75 22.58 -0.65 -4.80
CA VAL A 75 21.45 -1.27 -5.49
C VAL A 75 20.94 -2.48 -4.72
N GLY A 76 21.83 -3.33 -4.19
CA GLY A 76 21.45 -4.45 -3.31
C GLY A 76 20.76 -3.98 -2.03
N VAL A 77 21.27 -2.92 -1.40
CA VAL A 77 20.65 -2.27 -0.24
C VAL A 77 19.29 -1.67 -0.60
N ALA A 78 19.13 -1.06 -1.77
CA ALA A 78 17.85 -0.54 -2.26
C ALA A 78 16.81 -1.66 -2.45
N ILE A 79 17.20 -2.82 -3.00
CA ILE A 79 16.33 -3.99 -3.14
C ILE A 79 15.89 -4.53 -1.78
N VAL A 80 16.81 -4.63 -0.82
CA VAL A 80 16.49 -5.04 0.56
C VAL A 80 15.59 -4.02 1.26
N LEU A 81 15.79 -2.72 1.03
CA LEU A 81 14.95 -1.64 1.50
C LEU A 81 13.53 -1.69 0.91
N VAL A 82 13.39 -2.07 -0.36
CA VAL A 82 12.07 -2.31 -0.97
C VAL A 82 11.38 -3.51 -0.32
N GLY A 83 12.10 -4.59 0.00
CA GLY A 83 11.55 -5.69 0.80
C GLY A 83 11.14 -5.26 2.23
N LEU A 84 11.97 -4.45 2.89
CA LEU A 84 11.70 -3.87 4.20
C LEU A 84 10.55 -2.86 4.18
N SER A 85 10.26 -2.23 3.04
CA SER A 85 9.19 -1.24 2.91
C SER A 85 7.81 -1.85 3.14
N ALA A 86 7.62 -3.14 2.81
CA ALA A 86 6.40 -3.87 3.13
C ALA A 86 6.26 -4.06 4.65
N VAL A 87 7.35 -4.41 5.33
CA VAL A 87 7.39 -4.54 6.80
C VAL A 87 7.15 -3.19 7.47
N ALA A 88 7.76 -2.12 6.96
CA ALA A 88 7.56 -0.76 7.43
C ALA A 88 6.12 -0.30 7.23
N GLY A 89 5.52 -0.60 6.07
CA GLY A 89 4.12 -0.31 5.76
C GLY A 89 3.16 -1.02 6.72
N VAL A 90 3.37 -2.32 6.96
CA VAL A 90 2.58 -3.10 7.93
C VAL A 90 2.76 -2.56 9.34
N GLY A 91 4.00 -2.29 9.77
CA GLY A 91 4.30 -1.71 11.08
C GLY A 91 3.64 -0.34 11.27
N TYR A 92 3.72 0.51 10.24
CA TYR A 92 3.03 1.80 10.22
C TYR A 92 1.52 1.65 10.31
N GLY A 93 0.95 0.73 9.53
CA GLY A 93 -0.47 0.40 9.54
C GLY A 93 -0.94 0.01 10.93
N LEU A 94 -0.25 -0.93 11.59
CA LEU A 94 -0.56 -1.36 12.96
C LEU A 94 -0.41 -0.24 13.99
N TRP A 95 0.59 0.63 13.81
CA TRP A 95 0.97 1.63 14.80
C TRP A 95 0.18 2.94 14.72
N ASN A 96 -0.20 3.38 13.52
CA ASN A 96 -0.88 4.66 13.31
C ASN A 96 -2.24 4.55 12.58
N GLY A 97 -2.55 3.40 11.98
CA GLY A 97 -3.86 3.13 11.37
C GLY A 97 -4.18 3.92 10.12
N GLY A 98 -3.18 4.43 9.39
CA GLY A 98 -3.36 5.17 8.14
C GLY A 98 -3.29 4.26 6.92
N PRO A 99 -4.42 3.72 6.40
CA PRO A 99 -4.41 2.74 5.32
C PRO A 99 -3.78 3.26 4.02
N VAL A 100 -3.96 4.54 3.68
CA VAL A 100 -3.40 5.12 2.45
C VAL A 100 -1.89 5.19 2.54
N LEU A 101 -1.35 5.72 3.65
CA LEU A 101 0.09 5.86 3.81
C LEU A 101 0.77 4.49 4.00
N ALA A 102 0.13 3.57 4.72
CA ALA A 102 0.59 2.19 4.88
C ALA A 102 0.71 1.48 3.52
N TYR A 103 -0.31 1.61 2.67
CA TYR A 103 -0.31 1.07 1.30
C TYR A 103 0.75 1.73 0.42
N ALA A 104 0.93 3.04 0.55
CA ALA A 104 1.88 3.82 -0.25
C ALA A 104 3.35 3.45 0.05
N MET A 105 3.68 3.09 1.29
CA MET A 105 5.06 2.74 1.69
C MET A 105 5.75 1.73 0.77
N PRO A 106 5.16 0.56 0.48
CA PRO A 106 5.74 -0.38 -0.47
C PRO A 106 5.43 -0.09 -1.94
N THR A 107 4.34 0.62 -2.26
CA THR A 107 3.89 0.78 -3.66
C THR A 107 4.48 1.99 -4.36
N LEU A 108 4.67 3.10 -3.64
CA LEU A 108 5.10 4.37 -4.22
C LEU A 108 6.55 4.34 -4.71
N PRO A 109 7.54 3.76 -3.97
CA PRO A 109 8.90 3.66 -4.48
C PRO A 109 8.98 2.87 -5.80
N TRP A 110 8.21 1.79 -5.93
CA TRP A 110 8.11 1.03 -7.19
C TRP A 110 7.49 1.87 -8.32
N LEU A 111 6.36 2.54 -8.06
CA LEU A 111 5.70 3.40 -9.05
C LEU A 111 6.63 4.50 -9.55
N VAL A 112 7.31 5.20 -8.63
CA VAL A 112 8.25 6.28 -8.98
C VAL A 112 9.46 5.73 -9.73
N GLY A 113 10.00 4.59 -9.33
CA GLY A 113 11.09 3.95 -10.06
C GLY A 113 10.67 3.58 -11.49
N GLY A 114 9.49 2.96 -11.65
CA GLY A 114 8.95 2.56 -12.95
C GLY A 114 8.62 3.74 -13.87
N THR A 115 8.09 4.84 -13.33
CA THR A 115 7.83 6.06 -14.12
C THR A 115 9.12 6.71 -14.57
N VAL A 116 10.12 6.83 -13.70
CA VAL A 116 11.41 7.45 -14.03
C VAL A 116 12.19 6.61 -15.03
N ALA A 117 12.13 5.28 -14.93
CA ALA A 117 12.74 4.38 -15.90
C ALA A 117 12.00 4.36 -17.26
N GLY A 118 10.83 5.01 -17.39
CA GLY A 118 9.99 4.96 -18.59
C GLY A 118 9.42 3.58 -18.90
N GLN A 119 9.46 2.66 -17.93
CA GLN A 119 9.09 1.25 -18.09
C GLN A 119 8.17 0.81 -16.95
N LEU A 120 6.92 1.29 -17.00
CA LEU A 120 5.86 0.87 -16.10
C LEU A 120 5.32 -0.51 -16.54
N ALA A 121 6.12 -1.54 -16.29
CA ALA A 121 5.75 -2.93 -16.56
C ALA A 121 5.22 -3.62 -15.29
N LEU A 122 4.25 -4.50 -15.48
CA LEU A 122 3.76 -5.40 -14.43
C LEU A 122 4.79 -6.52 -14.25
N THR A 123 5.78 -6.29 -13.38
CA THR A 123 6.91 -7.20 -13.07
C THR A 123 6.70 -7.94 -11.74
N VAL A 124 7.66 -8.81 -11.37
CA VAL A 124 7.67 -9.44 -10.03
C VAL A 124 7.72 -8.38 -8.91
N ASP A 125 8.45 -7.29 -9.11
CA ASP A 125 8.55 -6.19 -8.14
C ASP A 125 7.22 -5.47 -7.94
N ALA A 126 6.45 -5.30 -9.03
CA ALA A 126 5.09 -4.77 -8.96
C ALA A 126 4.18 -5.66 -8.11
N ALA A 127 4.25 -6.99 -8.32
CA ALA A 127 3.48 -7.93 -7.51
C ALA A 127 3.87 -7.91 -6.03
N LEU A 128 5.16 -7.81 -5.71
CA LEU A 128 5.65 -7.68 -4.33
C LEU A 128 5.18 -6.38 -3.68
N ALA A 129 5.34 -5.25 -4.38
CA ALA A 129 4.94 -3.94 -3.92
C ALA A 129 3.43 -3.87 -3.64
N LEU A 130 2.61 -4.36 -4.58
CA LEU A 130 1.15 -4.38 -4.46
C LEU A 130 0.66 -5.34 -3.38
N SER A 131 1.29 -6.52 -3.25
CA SER A 131 0.96 -7.47 -2.17
C SER A 131 1.34 -6.91 -0.81
N GLY A 132 2.52 -6.29 -0.69
CA GLY A 132 2.97 -5.62 0.52
C GLY A 132 2.08 -4.43 0.88
N GLY A 133 1.67 -3.63 -0.10
CA GLY A 133 0.74 -2.52 0.08
C GLY A 133 -0.62 -2.99 0.56
N ALA A 134 -1.15 -4.04 -0.05
CA ALA A 134 -2.41 -4.63 0.36
C ALA A 134 -2.34 -5.22 1.79
N ALA A 135 -1.25 -5.89 2.14
CA ALA A 135 -1.01 -6.37 3.50
C ALA A 135 -0.95 -5.21 4.51
N ALA A 136 -0.26 -4.13 4.16
CA ALA A 136 -0.15 -2.93 5.00
C ALA A 136 -1.49 -2.21 5.20
N ALA A 137 -2.29 -2.08 4.14
CA ALA A 137 -3.65 -1.56 4.22
C ALA A 137 -4.54 -2.44 5.12
N THR A 138 -4.45 -3.76 4.97
CA THR A 138 -5.16 -4.75 5.81
C THR A 138 -4.73 -4.62 7.28
N ALA A 139 -3.44 -4.43 7.54
CA ALA A 139 -2.96 -4.22 8.91
C ALA A 139 -3.46 -2.90 9.50
N ALA A 140 -3.53 -1.84 8.68
CA ALA A 140 -4.08 -0.55 9.09
C ALA A 140 -5.57 -0.64 9.41
N THR A 141 -6.39 -1.27 8.57
CA THR A 141 -7.83 -1.47 8.83
C THR A 141 -8.07 -2.25 10.11
N TYR A 142 -7.30 -3.32 10.34
CA TYR A 142 -7.34 -4.08 11.60
C TYR A 142 -7.08 -3.17 12.80
N SER A 143 -6.03 -2.36 12.74
CA SER A 143 -5.64 -1.49 13.86
C SER A 143 -6.70 -0.43 14.17
N VAL A 144 -7.35 0.12 13.14
CA VAL A 144 -8.41 1.11 13.28
C VAL A 144 -9.62 0.44 13.89
N ARG A 145 -10.07 -0.69 13.33
CA ARG A 145 -11.23 -1.44 13.82
C ARG A 145 -11.04 -1.91 15.26
N ARG A 146 -9.85 -2.34 15.65
CA ARG A 146 -9.53 -2.72 17.04
C ARG A 146 -9.73 -1.57 18.03
N VAL A 147 -9.56 -0.32 17.59
CA VAL A 147 -9.69 0.86 18.45
C VAL A 147 -11.10 1.43 18.42
N THR A 148 -11.72 1.48 17.24
CA THR A 148 -13.07 2.04 17.07
C THR A 148 -14.17 1.06 17.43
N GLY A 149 -13.90 -0.24 17.40
CA GLY A 149 -14.87 -1.32 17.64
C GLY A 149 -15.94 -1.45 16.55
N ARG A 150 -15.84 -0.69 15.45
CA ARG A 150 -16.83 -0.66 14.36
C ARG A 150 -16.20 -0.29 13.03
N THR A 151 -16.91 -0.60 11.95
CA THR A 151 -16.57 -0.12 10.61
C THR A 151 -16.77 1.40 10.49
N THR A 152 -15.83 2.02 9.80
CA THR A 152 -15.79 3.45 9.49
C THR A 152 -15.39 3.66 8.02
N SER A 153 -15.62 4.86 7.49
CA SER A 153 -15.16 5.28 6.15
C SER A 153 -13.66 4.98 5.93
N VAL A 154 -12.83 5.15 6.97
CA VAL A 154 -11.39 4.84 6.93
C VAL A 154 -11.14 3.34 6.73
N THR A 155 -11.89 2.48 7.43
CA THR A 155 -11.74 1.02 7.26
C THR A 155 -12.25 0.55 5.91
N GLU A 156 -13.30 1.16 5.36
CA GLU A 156 -13.83 0.86 4.03
C GLU A 156 -12.82 1.19 2.93
N VAL A 157 -12.20 2.38 3.00
CA VAL A 157 -11.14 2.77 2.05
C VAL A 157 -9.94 1.84 2.16
N GLY A 158 -9.53 1.47 3.37
CA GLY A 158 -8.43 0.53 3.54
C GLY A 158 -8.73 -0.87 3.00
N LEU A 159 -9.96 -1.36 3.16
CA LEU A 159 -10.42 -2.62 2.55
C LEU A 159 -10.42 -2.51 1.02
N ALA A 160 -10.94 -1.42 0.46
CA ALA A 160 -10.94 -1.20 -0.99
C ALA A 160 -9.51 -1.19 -1.58
N LEU A 161 -8.56 -0.54 -0.90
CA LEU A 161 -7.14 -0.54 -1.29
C LEU A 161 -6.53 -1.94 -1.20
N ALA A 162 -6.82 -2.68 -0.13
CA ALA A 162 -6.32 -4.04 0.05
C ALA A 162 -6.89 -5.00 -1.01
N THR A 163 -8.19 -4.92 -1.31
CA THR A 163 -8.84 -5.72 -2.35
C THR A 163 -8.31 -5.37 -3.74
N GLY A 164 -8.25 -4.08 -4.08
CA GLY A 164 -7.68 -3.63 -5.36
C GLY A 164 -6.23 -4.08 -5.53
N GLY A 165 -5.39 -3.87 -4.53
CA GLY A 165 -3.98 -4.27 -4.54
C GLY A 165 -3.79 -5.77 -4.68
N THR A 166 -4.57 -6.59 -3.95
CA THR A 166 -4.51 -8.05 -4.06
C THR A 166 -4.94 -8.56 -5.43
N VAL A 167 -6.00 -8.01 -6.02
CA VAL A 167 -6.45 -8.40 -7.37
C VAL A 167 -5.40 -8.05 -8.42
N VAL A 168 -4.85 -6.83 -8.41
CA VAL A 168 -3.82 -6.43 -9.38
C VAL A 168 -2.54 -7.24 -9.17
N ALA A 169 -2.15 -7.53 -7.93
CA ALA A 169 -1.01 -8.40 -7.63
C ALA A 169 -1.21 -9.83 -8.16
N ALA A 170 -2.41 -10.41 -7.98
CA ALA A 170 -2.74 -11.74 -8.48
C ALA A 170 -2.65 -11.81 -10.01
N VAL A 171 -3.23 -10.82 -10.70
CA VAL A 171 -3.17 -10.72 -12.17
C VAL A 171 -1.72 -10.55 -12.64
N THR A 172 -0.93 -9.75 -11.93
CA THR A 172 0.50 -9.54 -12.22
C THR A 172 1.27 -10.84 -12.10
N LEU A 173 1.13 -11.58 -10.99
CA LEU A 173 1.77 -12.89 -10.82
C LEU A 173 1.34 -13.88 -11.88
N TRP A 174 0.05 -13.89 -12.24
CA TRP A 174 -0.46 -14.76 -13.28
C TRP A 174 0.14 -14.45 -14.66
N ARG A 175 0.42 -13.17 -14.98
CA ARG A 175 1.10 -12.79 -16.22
C ARG A 175 2.59 -13.10 -16.19
N VAL A 176 3.28 -12.78 -15.10
CA VAL A 176 4.74 -12.88 -15.03
C VAL A 176 5.21 -14.33 -14.85
N ARG A 177 4.39 -15.23 -14.28
CA ARG A 177 4.74 -16.66 -14.15
C ARG A 177 5.05 -17.33 -15.50
N ALA A 178 4.45 -16.85 -16.59
CA ALA A 178 4.67 -17.40 -17.93
C ALA A 178 5.99 -16.95 -18.56
N ALA A 179 6.63 -15.91 -18.02
CA ALA A 179 7.86 -15.29 -18.53
C ALA A 179 9.07 -15.47 -17.59
N ALA A 180 8.90 -16.12 -16.43
CA ALA A 180 9.92 -16.19 -15.39
C ALA A 180 10.99 -17.27 -15.68
N GLY A 181 12.23 -16.84 -15.96
CA GLY A 181 13.44 -17.69 -15.94
C GLY A 181 13.96 -17.96 -14.52
N GLY A 182 15.03 -18.76 -14.39
CA GLY A 182 15.49 -19.36 -13.11
C GLY A 182 15.56 -18.44 -11.88
N TYR A 183 16.17 -17.25 -12.00
CA TYR A 183 16.30 -16.30 -10.87
C TYR A 183 15.00 -15.57 -10.50
N ALA A 184 14.04 -15.43 -11.42
CA ALA A 184 12.74 -14.81 -11.15
C ALA A 184 11.81 -15.72 -10.31
N SER A 185 12.12 -17.03 -10.21
CA SER A 185 11.30 -18.01 -9.52
C SER A 185 11.24 -17.81 -8.00
N THR A 186 12.32 -17.37 -7.37
CA THR A 186 12.35 -17.08 -5.92
C THR A 186 11.48 -15.88 -5.58
N GLY A 187 11.60 -14.78 -6.33
CA GLY A 187 10.75 -13.60 -6.16
C GLY A 187 9.27 -13.91 -6.39
N LEU A 188 8.96 -14.73 -7.39
CA LEU A 188 7.60 -15.20 -7.67
C LEU A 188 7.00 -16.00 -6.50
N ARG A 189 7.79 -16.88 -5.87
CA ARG A 189 7.36 -17.66 -4.70
C ARG A 189 7.10 -16.77 -3.48
N VAL A 190 7.98 -15.81 -3.22
CA VAL A 190 7.82 -14.86 -2.10
C VAL A 190 6.57 -14.00 -2.33
N ALA A 191 6.37 -13.47 -3.53
CA ALA A 191 5.19 -12.69 -3.89
C ALA A 191 3.90 -13.51 -3.78
N ALA A 192 3.90 -14.75 -4.25
CA ALA A 192 2.75 -15.64 -4.13
C ALA A 192 2.42 -15.98 -2.66
N ALA A 193 3.43 -16.25 -1.83
CA ALA A 193 3.24 -16.51 -0.41
C ALA A 193 2.68 -15.28 0.32
N LEU A 194 3.23 -14.10 0.04
CA LEU A 194 2.76 -12.83 0.61
C LEU A 194 1.32 -12.53 0.18
N LEU A 195 1.00 -12.74 -1.09
CA LEU A 195 -0.36 -12.58 -1.61
C LEU A 195 -1.33 -13.55 -0.94
N ALA A 196 -0.98 -14.82 -0.79
CA ALA A 196 -1.81 -15.82 -0.13
C ALA A 196 -2.10 -15.44 1.33
N LEU A 197 -1.07 -15.02 2.08
CA LEU A 197 -1.23 -14.54 3.45
C LEU A 197 -2.15 -13.31 3.52
N THR A 198 -1.99 -12.38 2.57
CA THR A 198 -2.82 -11.17 2.48
C THR A 198 -4.27 -11.51 2.19
N MET A 199 -4.54 -12.45 1.27
CA MET A 199 -5.88 -12.93 0.97
C MET A 199 -6.54 -13.58 2.19
N VAL A 200 -5.81 -14.43 2.92
CA VAL A 200 -6.34 -15.05 4.15
C VAL A 200 -6.68 -13.98 5.19
N ALA A 201 -5.79 -13.01 5.43
CA ALA A 201 -6.03 -11.93 6.36
C ALA A 201 -7.23 -11.06 5.96
N LEU A 202 -7.38 -10.75 4.67
CA LEU A 202 -8.50 -9.99 4.13
C LEU A 202 -9.82 -10.74 4.30
N VAL A 203 -9.87 -12.03 3.98
CA VAL A 203 -11.06 -12.87 4.16
C VAL A 203 -11.47 -12.92 5.62
N LEU A 204 -10.52 -13.14 6.54
CA LEU A 204 -10.81 -13.13 7.97
C LEU A 204 -11.41 -11.79 8.41
N GLN A 205 -10.86 -10.66 7.94
CA GLN A 205 -11.43 -9.34 8.26
C GLN A 205 -12.85 -9.17 7.75
N VAL A 206 -13.15 -9.61 6.52
CA VAL A 206 -14.49 -9.52 5.95
C VAL A 206 -15.47 -10.38 6.75
N VAL A 207 -15.12 -11.63 7.07
CA VAL A 207 -15.96 -12.53 7.86
C VAL A 207 -16.30 -11.91 9.22
N PHE A 208 -15.28 -11.45 9.96
CA PHE A 208 -15.52 -10.79 11.25
C PHE A 208 -16.33 -9.51 11.12
N THR A 209 -16.28 -8.81 9.99
CA THR A 209 -17.09 -7.61 9.76
C THR A 209 -18.55 -7.97 9.49
N LEU A 210 -18.82 -9.08 8.81
CA LEU A 210 -20.18 -9.54 8.54
C LEU A 210 -20.88 -10.05 9.81
N ASP A 211 -20.18 -10.76 10.68
CA ASP A 211 -20.73 -11.22 11.97
C ASP A 211 -21.19 -10.04 12.84
N ASP A 212 -20.38 -8.97 12.88
CA ASP A 212 -20.64 -7.75 13.65
C ASP A 212 -21.89 -6.99 13.15
N VAL A 213 -22.20 -7.07 11.86
CA VAL A 213 -23.42 -6.49 11.28
C VAL A 213 -24.65 -7.33 11.64
N GLY A 214 -24.49 -8.66 11.73
CA GLY A 214 -25.55 -9.57 12.15
C GLY A 214 -26.02 -9.31 13.59
N ASP A 215 -25.06 -9.12 14.50
CA ASP A 215 -25.34 -8.88 15.93
C ASP A 215 -25.99 -7.50 16.21
N GLN A 216 -25.82 -6.51 15.33
CA GLN A 216 -26.45 -5.20 15.48
C GLN A 216 -27.90 -5.13 14.95
N GLN A 217 -28.35 -6.15 14.22
CA GLN A 217 -29.70 -6.23 13.67
C GLN A 217 -30.64 -7.18 14.43
N SER A 218 -30.13 -7.92 15.43
CA SER A 218 -30.90 -8.77 16.34
C SER A 218 -31.29 -8.06 17.63
#